data_AF-A0AAD6CEZ2-F1
#
_entry.id   AF-A0AAD6CEZ2-F1
#
_cell.length_a   1.000
_cell.length_b   1.000
_cell.length_c   1.000
_cell.angle_alpha   90.00
_cell.angle_beta   90.00
_cell.angle_gamma   90.00
#
_symmetry.space_group_name_H-M   'P 1'
#
loop_
_entity.id
_entity.type
_entity.pdbx_description
1 polymer ?
#
loop_
_entity_poly.entity_id
_entity_poly.type
_entity_poly.pdbx_seq_one_letter_code
_entity_poly.pdbx_strand_id
1 'polypeptide(L)'
;MRDIRALLEPVHSLDQTISIVETEIAAQDSEVDSLERWVKSLNFKRYRPMRGWPVELRNAHAKYKALGMAIRRPRVKFENAEREYLETRDRTPEDSLDLAHLAIEYGKVALETSEARLDVMIRWDRAFPDENAMKGHIQAASQFVACARKSLDSATKYRNEVYDLVRTGSPSVFE
;
A
#
# COMPACT_ATOMS: atom_id res chain seq x y z
N MET A 1 -39.05 -5.42 56.25
CA MET A 1 -39.34 -6.28 55.09
C MET A 1 -38.33 -5.93 54.01
N ARG A 2 -37.38 -6.83 53.70
CA ARG A 2 -36.46 -6.64 52.56
C ARG A 2 -37.28 -6.85 51.28
N ASP A 3 -37.15 -5.91 50.36
CA ASP A 3 -37.91 -5.87 49.11
C ASP A 3 -37.56 -7.07 48.24
N ILE A 4 -38.50 -8.02 48.08
CA ILE A 4 -38.33 -9.25 47.27
C ILE A 4 -38.02 -8.89 45.81
N ARG A 5 -38.44 -7.69 45.36
CA ARG A 5 -38.12 -7.15 44.03
C ARG A 5 -36.62 -6.92 43.84
N ALA A 6 -35.91 -6.46 44.88
CA ALA A 6 -34.47 -6.23 44.86
C ALA A 6 -33.64 -7.54 44.84
N LEU A 7 -34.25 -8.68 45.20
CA LEU A 7 -33.63 -10.01 45.11
C LEU A 7 -33.90 -10.70 43.76
N LEU A 8 -34.92 -10.28 43.02
CA LEU A 8 -35.30 -10.86 41.72
C LEU A 8 -34.57 -10.21 40.53
N GLU A 9 -34.18 -8.94 40.63
CA GLU A 9 -33.43 -8.26 39.56
C GLU A 9 -32.07 -8.90 39.24
N PRO A 10 -31.23 -9.32 40.22
CA PRO A 10 -29.96 -9.98 39.94
C PRO A 10 -30.14 -11.33 39.25
N VAL A 11 -31.20 -12.07 39.57
CA VAL A 11 -31.52 -13.38 38.95
C VAL A 11 -31.98 -13.19 37.51
N HIS A 12 -32.84 -12.20 37.26
CA HIS A 12 -33.28 -11.87 35.91
C HIS A 12 -32.14 -11.34 35.03
N SER A 13 -31.21 -10.58 35.62
CA SER A 13 -29.96 -10.13 35.00
C SER A 13 -29.04 -11.32 34.66
N LEU A 14 -28.97 -12.34 35.50
CA LEU A 14 -28.19 -13.56 35.25
C LEU A 14 -28.80 -14.40 34.11
N ASP A 15 -30.11 -14.59 34.09
CA ASP A 15 -30.80 -15.33 32.99
C ASP A 15 -30.63 -14.62 31.65
N GLN A 16 -30.70 -13.28 31.63
CA GLN A 16 -30.41 -12.49 30.42
C GLN A 16 -28.95 -12.65 29.98
N THR A 17 -28.01 -12.66 30.93
CA THR A 17 -26.58 -12.85 30.64
C THR A 17 -26.32 -14.26 30.10
N ILE A 18 -26.95 -15.29 30.68
CA ILE A 18 -26.84 -16.68 30.21
C ILE A 18 -27.39 -16.80 28.78
N SER A 19 -28.55 -16.23 28.49
CA SER A 19 -29.13 -16.27 27.15
C SER A 19 -28.28 -15.55 26.10
N ILE A 20 -27.63 -14.44 26.47
CA ILE A 20 -26.66 -13.74 25.60
C ILE A 20 -25.44 -14.64 25.35
N VAL A 21 -24.87 -15.23 26.39
CA VAL A 21 -23.71 -16.11 26.29
C VAL A 21 -24.03 -17.36 25.46
N GLU A 22 -25.20 -17.97 25.63
CA GLU A 22 -25.65 -19.11 24.82
C GLU A 22 -25.80 -18.74 23.33
N THR A 23 -26.31 -17.53 23.05
CA THR A 23 -26.44 -17.03 21.68
C THR A 23 -25.07 -16.75 21.06
N GLU A 24 -24.14 -16.19 21.83
CA GLU A 24 -22.76 -15.96 21.40
C GLU A 24 -21.99 -17.26 21.16
N ILE A 25 -22.17 -18.27 22.02
CA ILE A 25 -21.61 -19.62 21.84
C ILE A 25 -22.17 -20.25 20.57
N ALA A 26 -23.49 -20.20 20.34
CA ALA A 26 -24.10 -20.74 19.13
C ALA A 26 -23.63 -20.01 17.85
N ALA A 27 -23.41 -18.69 17.93
CA ALA A 27 -22.83 -17.92 16.83
C ALA A 27 -21.38 -18.31 16.57
N GLN A 28 -20.58 -18.56 17.61
CA GLN A 28 -19.21 -19.07 17.50
C GLN A 28 -19.16 -20.48 16.94
N ASP A 29 -20.06 -21.38 17.34
CA ASP A 29 -20.16 -22.73 16.78
C ASP A 29 -20.50 -22.70 15.29
N SER A 30 -21.41 -21.81 14.87
CA SER A 30 -21.71 -21.58 13.46
C SER A 30 -20.50 -21.03 12.68
N GLU A 31 -19.68 -20.19 13.30
CA GLU A 31 -18.44 -19.67 12.73
C GLU A 31 -17.36 -20.75 12.62
N VAL A 32 -17.23 -21.62 13.63
CA VAL A 32 -16.36 -22.81 13.60
C VAL A 32 -16.80 -23.76 12.48
N ASP A 33 -18.09 -24.05 12.36
CA ASP A 33 -18.64 -24.89 11.29
C ASP A 33 -18.43 -24.27 9.89
N SER A 34 -18.49 -22.95 9.80
CA SER A 34 -18.21 -22.20 8.57
C SER A 34 -16.72 -22.33 8.20
N LEU A 35 -15.83 -22.17 9.18
CA LEU A 35 -14.39 -22.34 9.02
C LEU A 35 -14.04 -23.78 8.66
N GLU A 36 -14.67 -24.78 9.29
CA GLU A 36 -14.47 -26.18 8.94
C GLU A 36 -14.90 -26.49 7.51
N ARG A 37 -16.07 -25.97 7.08
CA ARG A 37 -16.54 -26.13 5.70
C ARG A 37 -15.62 -25.42 4.71
N TRP A 38 -15.12 -24.23 5.06
CA TRP A 38 -14.14 -23.51 4.26
C TRP A 38 -12.84 -24.33 4.13
N VAL A 39 -12.27 -24.82 5.22
CA VAL A 39 -11.09 -25.69 5.24
C VAL A 39 -11.32 -26.96 4.40
N LYS A 40 -12.48 -27.61 4.53
CA LYS A 40 -12.86 -28.80 3.74
C LYS A 40 -13.02 -28.48 2.24
N SER A 41 -13.40 -27.24 1.90
CA SER A 41 -13.51 -26.75 0.52
C SER A 41 -12.18 -26.33 -0.11
N LEU A 42 -11.13 -26.12 0.70
CA LEU A 42 -9.81 -25.81 0.18
C LEU A 42 -9.26 -27.02 -0.56
N ASN A 43 -9.00 -26.87 -1.84
CA ASN A 43 -8.25 -27.85 -2.61
C ASN A 43 -6.77 -27.79 -2.18
N PHE A 44 -6.40 -28.57 -1.16
CA PHE A 44 -5.02 -28.67 -0.65
C PHE A 44 -4.00 -29.11 -1.71
N LYS A 45 -4.41 -29.62 -2.88
CA LYS A 45 -3.49 -29.86 -4.01
C LYS A 45 -3.12 -28.56 -4.75
N ARG A 46 -4.02 -27.55 -4.77
CA ARG A 46 -3.74 -26.18 -5.24
C ARG A 46 -2.88 -25.41 -4.23
N TYR A 47 -3.06 -25.66 -2.94
CA TYR A 47 -2.32 -25.05 -1.83
C TYR A 47 -1.18 -25.92 -1.28
N ARG A 48 -0.75 -26.94 -2.04
CA ARG A 48 0.40 -27.75 -1.63
C ARG A 48 1.56 -26.78 -1.41
N PRO A 49 2.36 -26.91 -0.32
CA PRO A 49 3.58 -26.14 -0.18
C PRO A 49 4.43 -26.42 -1.41
N MET A 50 4.42 -25.49 -2.36
CA MET A 50 5.26 -25.59 -3.54
C MET A 50 6.70 -25.64 -3.03
N ARG A 51 7.56 -26.43 -3.70
CA ARG A 51 8.98 -26.57 -3.38
C ARG A 51 9.67 -25.20 -3.47
N GLY A 52 9.48 -24.34 -2.47
CA GLY A 52 9.87 -22.93 -2.48
C GLY A 52 9.30 -22.14 -3.66
N TRP A 53 9.52 -20.83 -3.63
CA TRP A 53 9.37 -20.00 -4.83
C TRP A 53 10.54 -20.26 -5.79
N PRO A 54 10.31 -20.22 -7.12
CA PRO A 54 11.38 -20.20 -8.10
C PRO A 54 12.43 -19.14 -7.76
N VAL A 55 13.70 -19.41 -8.06
CA VAL A 55 14.83 -18.50 -7.74
C VAL A 55 14.57 -17.08 -8.26
N GLU A 56 14.04 -16.99 -9.48
CA GLU A 56 13.66 -15.73 -10.10
C GLU A 56 12.62 -14.93 -9.31
N LEU A 57 11.56 -15.59 -8.83
CA LEU A 57 10.52 -14.96 -8.02
C LEU A 57 11.07 -14.53 -6.66
N ARG A 58 11.95 -15.34 -6.04
CA ARG A 58 12.63 -14.98 -4.79
C ARG A 58 13.51 -13.75 -4.97
N ASN A 59 14.30 -13.69 -6.04
CA ASN A 59 15.19 -12.57 -6.31
C ASN A 59 14.41 -11.29 -6.57
N ALA A 60 13.34 -11.35 -7.38
CA ALA A 60 12.46 -10.21 -7.62
C ALA A 60 11.79 -9.73 -6.32
N HIS A 61 11.30 -10.65 -5.49
CA HIS A 61 10.70 -10.30 -4.21
C HIS A 61 11.72 -9.66 -3.25
N ALA A 62 12.93 -10.21 -3.17
CA ALA A 62 14.00 -9.64 -2.36
C ALA A 62 14.36 -8.21 -2.81
N LYS A 63 14.49 -7.98 -4.12
CA LYS A 63 14.70 -6.65 -4.70
C LYS A 63 13.56 -5.69 -4.33
N TYR A 64 12.30 -6.10 -4.54
CA TYR A 64 11.13 -5.30 -4.17
C TYR A 64 11.13 -4.96 -2.67
N LYS A 65 11.43 -5.91 -1.79
CA LYS A 65 11.50 -5.66 -0.34
C LYS A 65 12.62 -4.70 0.04
N ALA A 66 13.79 -4.81 -0.58
CA ALA A 66 14.90 -3.89 -0.36
C ALA A 66 14.52 -2.45 -0.77
N LEU A 67 13.93 -2.28 -1.95
CA LEU A 67 13.46 -0.98 -2.43
C LEU A 67 12.33 -0.40 -1.57
N GLY A 68 11.40 -1.26 -1.12
CA GLY A 68 10.34 -0.87 -0.19
C GLY A 68 10.84 -0.40 1.18
N MET A 69 12.07 -0.77 1.58
CA MET A 69 12.73 -0.17 2.74
C MET A 69 13.43 1.14 2.37
N ALA A 70 14.10 1.19 1.21
CA ALA A 70 14.84 2.35 0.73
C ALA A 70 13.93 3.58 0.52
N ILE A 71 12.67 3.39 0.11
CA ILE A 71 11.70 4.48 -0.12
C ILE A 71 11.40 5.32 1.13
N ARG A 72 11.58 4.77 2.33
CA ARG A 72 11.22 5.44 3.59
C ARG A 72 11.95 6.76 3.77
N ARG A 73 13.26 6.79 3.47
CA ARG A 73 14.08 7.98 3.70
C ARG A 73 13.71 9.14 2.75
N PRO A 74 13.65 8.96 1.42
CA PRO A 74 13.19 10.00 0.49
C PRO A 74 11.77 10.48 0.81
N ARG A 75 10.87 9.55 1.15
CA ARG A 75 9.49 9.89 1.53
C ARG A 75 9.45 10.84 2.73
N VAL A 76 10.10 10.47 3.84
CA VAL A 76 10.11 11.30 5.06
C VAL A 76 10.76 12.66 4.80
N LYS A 77 11.84 12.69 4.01
CA LYS A 77 12.52 13.94 3.63
C LYS A 77 11.57 14.86 2.87
N PHE A 78 10.83 14.34 1.89
CA PHE A 78 9.84 15.08 1.14
C PHE A 78 8.65 15.52 2.01
N GLU A 79 8.03 14.63 2.78
CA GLU A 79 6.85 14.95 3.62
C GLU A 79 7.18 16.00 4.70
N ASN A 80 8.40 16.00 5.24
CA ASN A 80 8.83 17.03 6.17
C ASN A 80 9.03 18.39 5.48
N ALA A 81 9.72 18.40 4.34
CA ALA A 81 9.94 19.62 3.56
C ALA A 81 8.61 20.19 3.02
N GLU A 82 7.69 19.34 2.59
CA GLU A 82 6.35 19.74 2.15
C GLU A 82 5.57 20.42 3.28
N ARG A 83 5.63 19.87 4.49
CA ARG A 83 4.97 20.47 5.65
C ARG A 83 5.56 21.83 6.00
N GLU A 84 6.87 21.92 6.08
CA GLU A 84 7.58 23.19 6.34
C GLU A 84 7.28 24.23 5.26
N TYR A 85 7.30 23.81 3.99
CA TYR A 85 6.91 24.65 2.86
C TYR A 85 5.47 25.15 3.03
N LEU A 86 4.52 24.28 3.38
CA LEU A 86 3.12 24.64 3.57
C LEU A 86 2.88 25.60 4.76
N GLU A 87 3.69 25.50 5.81
CA GLU A 87 3.59 26.34 7.01
C GLU A 87 4.27 27.72 6.84
N THR A 88 5.21 27.84 5.90
CA THR A 88 5.95 29.08 5.63
C THR A 88 5.10 30.08 4.84
N ARG A 89 5.02 31.33 5.33
CA ARG A 89 4.25 32.42 4.69
C ARG A 89 5.02 33.15 3.59
N ASP A 90 6.33 33.33 3.76
CA ASP A 90 7.19 34.08 2.84
C ASP A 90 8.04 33.10 2.01
N ARG A 91 7.42 32.39 1.06
CA ARG A 91 8.11 31.38 0.24
C ARG A 91 8.83 32.02 -0.93
N THR A 92 10.00 31.50 -1.24
CA THR A 92 10.80 31.90 -2.39
C THR A 92 10.65 30.92 -3.57
N PRO A 93 10.97 31.34 -4.80
CA PRO A 93 11.10 30.42 -5.93
C PRO A 93 12.10 29.28 -5.67
N GLU A 94 13.17 29.56 -4.91
CA GLU A 94 14.18 28.59 -4.50
C GLU A 94 13.60 27.50 -3.59
N ASP A 95 12.76 27.87 -2.60
CA ASP A 95 12.06 26.91 -1.75
C ASP A 95 11.16 25.97 -2.57
N SER A 96 10.53 26.50 -3.61
CA SER A 96 9.69 25.73 -4.53
C SER A 96 10.52 24.75 -5.38
N LEU A 97 11.71 25.17 -5.82
CA LEU A 97 12.64 24.34 -6.59
C LEU A 97 13.25 23.22 -5.76
N ASP A 98 13.53 23.48 -4.48
CA ASP A 98 14.03 22.49 -3.53
C ASP A 98 12.95 21.47 -3.19
N LEU A 99 11.72 21.92 -2.90
CA LEU A 99 10.60 21.01 -2.70
C LEU A 99 10.35 20.13 -3.94
N ALA A 100 10.36 20.72 -5.14
CA ALA A 100 10.21 19.98 -6.39
C ALA A 100 11.33 18.95 -6.60
N HIS A 101 12.58 19.29 -6.24
CA HIS A 101 13.69 18.36 -6.29
C HIS A 101 13.46 17.15 -5.38
N LEU A 102 13.03 17.38 -4.13
CA LEU A 102 12.71 16.31 -3.18
C LEU A 102 11.52 15.45 -3.63
N ALA A 103 10.50 16.07 -4.23
CA ALA A 103 9.37 15.35 -4.81
C ALA A 103 9.81 14.42 -5.94
N ILE A 104 10.73 14.88 -6.80
CA ILE A 104 11.32 14.07 -7.88
C ILE A 104 12.19 12.94 -7.30
N GLU A 105 13.02 13.21 -6.29
CA GLU A 105 13.82 12.17 -5.62
C GLU A 105 12.93 11.06 -5.04
N TYR A 106 11.88 11.44 -4.31
CA TYR A 106 10.90 10.49 -3.79
C TYR A 106 10.17 9.75 -4.92
N GLY A 107 9.71 10.47 -5.94
CA GLY A 107 9.01 9.90 -7.10
C GLY A 107 9.83 8.86 -7.85
N LYS A 108 11.15 9.08 -8.03
CA LYS A 108 12.07 8.10 -8.65
C LYS A 108 12.12 6.79 -7.88
N VAL A 109 12.30 6.85 -6.57
CA VAL A 109 12.37 5.64 -5.73
C VAL A 109 11.01 4.95 -5.62
N ALA A 110 9.91 5.72 -5.59
CA ALA A 110 8.55 5.18 -5.62
C ALA A 110 8.23 4.45 -6.92
N LEU A 111 8.65 5.01 -8.06
CA LEU A 111 8.51 4.39 -9.37
C LEU A 111 9.33 3.10 -9.45
N GLU A 112 10.59 3.12 -9.06
CA GLU A 112 11.45 1.93 -9.06
C GLU A 112 10.88 0.80 -8.17
N THR A 113 10.35 1.17 -7.00
CA THR A 113 9.67 0.22 -6.10
C THR A 113 8.42 -0.38 -6.74
N SER A 114 7.64 0.43 -7.46
CA SER A 114 6.43 0.00 -8.16
C SER A 114 6.75 -0.93 -9.33
N GLU A 115 7.82 -0.64 -10.07
CA GLU A 115 8.36 -1.51 -11.14
C GLU A 115 8.83 -2.85 -10.59
N ALA A 116 9.54 -2.86 -9.46
CA ALA A 116 9.96 -4.08 -8.80
C ALA A 116 8.77 -4.92 -8.31
N ARG A 117 7.72 -4.26 -7.79
CA ARG A 117 6.48 -4.95 -7.39
C ARG A 117 5.76 -5.56 -8.59
N LEU A 118 5.70 -4.84 -9.71
CA LEU A 118 5.14 -5.35 -10.97
C LEU A 118 5.93 -6.56 -11.48
N ASP A 119 7.27 -6.54 -11.41
CA ASP A 119 8.11 -7.70 -11.78
C ASP A 119 7.79 -8.94 -10.92
N VAL A 120 7.56 -8.75 -9.62
CA VAL A 120 7.09 -9.84 -8.74
C VAL A 120 5.75 -10.41 -9.21
N MET A 121 4.78 -9.55 -9.56
CA MET A 121 3.47 -10.00 -10.05
C MET A 121 3.59 -10.77 -11.36
N ILE A 122 4.41 -10.29 -12.30
CA ILE A 122 4.67 -10.96 -13.58
C ILE A 122 5.31 -12.33 -13.35
N ARG A 123 6.31 -12.42 -12.48
CA ARG A 123 6.98 -13.70 -12.18
C ARG A 123 6.09 -14.65 -11.39
N TRP A 124 5.22 -14.13 -10.55
CA TRP A 124 4.20 -14.92 -9.85
C TRP A 124 3.22 -15.53 -10.84
N ASP A 125 2.65 -14.72 -11.74
CA ASP A 125 1.71 -15.19 -12.79
C ASP A 125 2.35 -16.27 -13.69
N ARG A 126 3.63 -16.11 -14.02
CA ARG A 126 4.41 -17.13 -14.76
C ARG A 126 4.66 -18.41 -13.96
N ALA A 127 4.95 -18.28 -12.67
CA ALA A 127 5.23 -19.42 -11.80
C ALA A 127 3.94 -20.21 -11.46
N PHE A 128 2.81 -19.53 -11.42
CA PHE A 128 1.52 -20.05 -11.00
C PHE A 128 0.42 -19.65 -11.99
N PRO A 129 0.43 -20.23 -13.20
CA PRO A 129 -0.55 -19.93 -14.22
C PRO A 129 -1.91 -20.50 -13.80
N ASP A 130 -2.70 -19.71 -13.09
CA ASP A 130 -4.13 -19.93 -12.90
C ASP A 130 -4.87 -18.93 -13.79
N GLU A 131 -5.69 -19.44 -14.71
CA GLU A 131 -6.11 -18.70 -15.90
C GLU A 131 -6.96 -17.45 -15.55
N ASN A 132 -6.39 -16.28 -15.88
CA ASN A 132 -7.03 -14.97 -16.07
C ASN A 132 -7.25 -14.06 -14.86
N ALA A 133 -7.03 -14.49 -13.62
CA ALA A 133 -7.27 -13.59 -12.47
C ALA A 133 -6.31 -12.39 -12.41
N MET A 134 -5.05 -12.53 -12.86
CA MET A 134 -4.00 -11.52 -12.61
C MET A 134 -3.52 -10.75 -13.84
N LYS A 135 -3.77 -11.27 -15.06
CA LYS A 135 -3.32 -10.64 -16.32
C LYS A 135 -3.83 -9.22 -16.50
N GLY A 136 -5.12 -8.99 -16.25
CA GLY A 136 -5.72 -7.65 -16.34
C GLY A 136 -5.11 -6.66 -15.35
N HIS A 137 -4.84 -7.10 -14.12
CA HIS A 137 -4.18 -6.27 -13.10
C HIS A 137 -2.73 -5.95 -13.46
N ILE A 138 -1.97 -6.92 -13.99
CA ILE A 138 -0.60 -6.70 -14.48
C ILE A 138 -0.59 -5.69 -15.63
N GLN A 139 -1.54 -5.80 -16.57
CA GLN A 139 -1.63 -4.87 -17.69
C GLN A 139 -1.94 -3.44 -17.22
N ALA A 140 -2.95 -3.27 -16.36
CA ALA A 140 -3.29 -1.96 -15.79
C ALA A 140 -2.13 -1.37 -14.98
N ALA A 141 -1.48 -2.17 -14.13
CA ALA A 141 -0.31 -1.74 -13.36
C ALA A 141 0.86 -1.33 -14.26
N SER A 142 1.09 -2.06 -15.36
CA SER A 142 2.14 -1.71 -16.35
C SER A 142 1.86 -0.36 -17.02
N GLN A 143 0.60 -0.08 -17.34
CA GLN A 143 0.19 1.21 -17.91
C GLN A 143 0.40 2.35 -16.91
N PHE A 144 0.00 2.16 -15.65
CA PHE A 144 0.21 3.16 -14.60
C PHE A 144 1.69 3.45 -14.35
N VAL A 145 2.53 2.42 -14.31
CA VAL A 145 3.99 2.58 -14.21
C VAL A 145 4.54 3.36 -15.40
N ALA A 146 4.10 3.05 -16.62
CA ALA A 146 4.54 3.77 -17.82
C ALA A 146 4.11 5.25 -17.80
N CYS A 147 2.89 5.54 -17.34
CA CYS A 147 2.41 6.91 -17.15
C CYS A 147 3.23 7.64 -16.07
N ALA A 148 3.45 7.00 -14.92
CA ALA A 148 4.24 7.57 -13.83
C ALA A 148 5.67 7.90 -14.26
N ARG A 149 6.30 7.02 -15.05
CA ARG A 149 7.62 7.27 -15.65
C ARG A 149 7.62 8.52 -16.53
N LYS A 150 6.68 8.62 -17.48
CA LYS A 150 6.55 9.79 -18.36
C LYS A 150 6.31 11.08 -17.56
N SER A 151 5.44 11.04 -16.55
CA SER A 151 5.17 12.19 -15.69
C SER A 151 6.42 12.64 -14.94
N LEU A 152 7.22 11.69 -14.44
CA LEU A 152 8.45 11.97 -13.71
C LEU A 152 9.56 12.53 -14.61
N ASP A 153 9.68 12.01 -15.82
CA ASP A 153 10.61 12.54 -16.83
C ASP A 153 10.25 13.99 -17.19
N SER A 154 8.97 14.26 -17.44
CA SER A 154 8.46 15.61 -17.70
C SER A 154 8.68 16.56 -16.52
N ALA A 155 8.37 16.12 -15.29
CA ALA A 155 8.58 16.91 -14.08
C ALA A 155 10.07 17.23 -13.86
N THR A 156 10.95 16.25 -14.11
CA THR A 156 12.40 16.45 -14.02
C THR A 156 12.89 17.46 -15.04
N LYS A 157 12.44 17.35 -16.29
CA LYS A 157 12.77 18.30 -17.36
C LYS A 157 12.32 19.72 -16.99
N TYR A 158 11.05 19.88 -16.63
CA TYR A 158 10.49 21.19 -16.28
C TYR A 158 11.18 21.83 -15.08
N ARG A 159 11.46 21.05 -14.02
CA ARG A 159 12.23 21.55 -12.86
C ARG A 159 13.59 22.08 -13.27
N ASN A 160 14.29 21.41 -14.20
CA ASN A 160 15.59 21.86 -14.67
C ASN A 160 15.49 23.16 -15.49
N GLU A 161 14.49 23.28 -16.35
CA GLU A 161 14.22 24.50 -17.12
C GLU A 161 13.94 25.69 -16.19
N VAL A 162 13.09 25.51 -15.17
CA VAL A 162 12.80 26.56 -14.18
C VAL A 162 14.04 26.90 -13.34
N TYR A 163 14.82 25.89 -12.95
CA TYR A 163 16.08 26.12 -12.22
C TYR A 163 17.07 26.96 -13.03
N ASP A 164 17.20 26.70 -14.33
CA ASP A 164 18.06 27.47 -15.22
C ASP A 164 17.58 28.92 -15.39
N LEU A 165 16.26 29.14 -15.48
CA LEU A 165 15.66 30.48 -15.53
C LEU A 165 15.94 31.27 -14.24
N VAL A 166 15.73 30.67 -13.07
CA VAL A 166 15.99 31.31 -11.77
C VAL A 166 17.48 31.62 -11.60
N ARG A 167 18.37 30.72 -12.05
CA ARG A 167 19.82 30.90 -11.93
C ARG A 167 20.40 31.95 -12.88
N THR A 168 19.83 32.11 -14.08
CA THR A 168 20.38 32.99 -15.12
C THR A 168 19.72 34.36 -15.18
N GLY A 169 18.55 34.56 -14.55
CA GLY A 169 17.84 35.83 -14.52
C GLY A 169 17.35 36.32 -15.89
N SER A 170 17.39 35.48 -16.93
CA SER A 170 17.01 35.86 -18.30
C SER A 170 15.58 35.43 -18.64
N PRO A 171 14.67 36.36 -19.01
CA PRO A 171 13.32 36.06 -19.47
C PRO A 171 13.24 35.64 -20.96
N SER A 172 14.27 34.97 -21.50
CA SER A 172 14.44 34.83 -22.95
C SER A 172 13.83 33.56 -23.57
N VAL A 173 12.80 32.94 -22.99
CA VAL A 173 12.23 31.67 -23.52
C VAL A 173 10.71 31.78 -23.78
N PHE A 174 10.24 32.98 -24.10
CA PHE A 174 8.95 33.19 -24.76
C PHE A 174 9.16 33.92 -26.08
N GLU A 175 9.89 33.28 -27.01
CA GLU A 175 9.79 33.53 -28.46
C GLU A 175 9.49 32.21 -29.16
#